data_AF-A0A3E4MHK2-F1
#
_entry.id   AF-A0A3E4MHK2-F1
#
_cell.length_a   1.000
_cell.length_b   1.000
_cell.length_c   1.000
_cell.angle_alpha   90.00
_cell.angle_beta   90.00
_cell.angle_gamma   90.00
#
_symmetry.space_group_name_H-M   'P 1'
#
loop_
_entity.id
_entity.type
_entity.pdbx_description
1 polymer ?
#
loop_
_entity_poly.entity_id
_entity_poly.type
_entity_poly.pdbx_seq_one_letter_code
_entity_poly.pdbx_strand_id
1 'polypeptide(L)' 'MKNKKIYLEFMRIIACFFVIVNHTMSYVFCDYLPGGKTWCVSVFVFFLSKFSVPVFLMISGIVLLGKEDSCKKKF' A
#
# COMPACT_ATOMS: atom_id res chain seq x y z
N MET A 1 6.35 8.58 26.16
CA MET A 1 6.61 8.16 24.77
C MET A 1 5.35 7.48 24.25
N LYS A 2 4.52 8.20 23.48
CA LYS A 2 3.31 7.61 22.88
C LYS A 2 3.78 6.44 22.02
N ASN A 3 3.29 5.23 22.29
CA ASN A 3 3.50 4.04 21.46
C ASN A 3 3.02 4.37 20.04
N LYS A 4 3.87 5.01 19.23
CA LYS A 4 3.66 5.07 17.79
C LYS A 4 3.52 3.61 17.40
N LYS A 5 2.34 3.27 16.89
CA LYS A 5 1.99 1.92 16.48
C LYS A 5 2.92 1.54 15.32
N ILE A 6 4.12 1.08 15.64
CA ILE A 6 5.18 0.70 14.70
C ILE A 6 4.64 -0.29 13.68
N TYR A 7 3.71 -1.14 14.10
CA TYR A 7 2.97 -2.04 13.23
C TYR A 7 2.17 -1.32 12.12
N LEU A 8 1.55 -0.17 12.39
CA LEU A 8 0.85 0.61 11.36
C LEU A 8 1.81 1.23 10.36
N GLU A 9 2.95 1.76 10.83
CA GLU A 9 3.98 2.30 9.95
C GLU A 9 4.56 1.20 9.05
N PHE A 10 4.80 0.01 9.61
CA PHE A 10 5.27 -1.16 8.87
C PHE A 10 4.25 -1.64 7.82
N MET A 11 2.96 -1.71 8.19
CA MET A 11 1.89 -2.02 7.24
C MET A 11 1.79 -0.98 6.12
N ARG A 12 2.03 0.31 6.41
CA ARG A 12 2.04 1.37 5.39
C ARG A 12 3.19 1.19 4.40
N ILE A 13 4.38 0.80 4.87
CA ILE A 13 5.55 0.53 4.02
C ILE A 13 5.25 -0.65 3.08
N ILE A 14 4.67 -1.73 3.61
CA ILE A 14 4.26 -2.90 2.81
C ILE A 14 3.21 -2.49 1.77
N ALA A 15 2.20 -1.72 2.17
CA ALA A 15 1.17 -1.25 1.24
C ALA A 15 1.75 -0.37 0.13
N CYS A 16 2.68 0.55 0.45
CA CYS A 16 3.40 1.33 -0.57
C CYS A 16 4.15 0.44 -1.56
N PHE A 17 4.84 -0.61 -1.07
CA PHE A 17 5.55 -1.54 -1.93
C PHE A 17 4.60 -2.23 -2.93
N PHE A 18 3.46 -2.75 -2.47
CA PHE A 18 2.47 -3.38 -3.34
C PHE A 18 1.83 -2.42 -4.36
N VAL A 19 1.77 -1.11 -4.07
CA VAL A 19 1.34 -0.09 -5.04
C VAL A 19 2.37 0.10 -6.15
N ILE A 20 3.67 0.11 -5.81
CA ILE A 20 4.75 0.21 -6.80
C ILE A 20 4.76 -1.05 -7.69
N VAL A 21 4.64 -2.22 -7.07
CA VAL A 21 4.51 -3.50 -7.78
C VAL A 21 3.30 -3.46 -8.73
N ASN A 22 2.15 -2.97 -8.29
CA ASN A 22 0.96 -2.83 -9.14
C ASN A 22 1.24 -2.03 -10.43
N HIS A 23 1.99 -0.92 -10.31
CA HIS A 23 2.35 -0.08 -11.45
C HIS A 23 3.39 -0.70 -12.38
N THR A 24 4.27 -1.56 -11.85
CA THR A 24 5.29 -2.25 -12.65
C THR A 24 4.77 -3.54 -13.27
N MET A 25 3.70 -4.14 -12.74
CA MET A 25 3.11 -5.37 -13.26
C MET A 25 2.59 -5.25 -14.69
N SER A 26 2.11 -4.08 -15.10
CA SER A 26 1.70 -3.83 -16.50
C SER A 26 2.82 -4.10 -17.51
N TYR A 27 4.07 -3.85 -17.12
CA TYR A 27 5.25 -4.14 -17.95
C TYR A 27 5.54 -5.64 -17.99
N VAL A 28 5.45 -6.30 -16.83
CA VAL A 28 5.64 -7.76 -16.69
C VAL A 28 4.61 -8.55 -17.50
N PHE A 29 3.36 -8.11 -17.58
CA PHE A 29 2.36 -8.80 -18.42
C PHE A 29 2.62 -8.69 -19.92
N CYS A 30 3.42 -7.70 -20.36
CA CYS A 30 3.79 -7.52 -21.76
C CYS A 30 4.93 -8.47 -22.19
N ASP A 31 5.88 -8.72 -21.28
CA ASP A 31 7.06 -9.57 -21.53
C ASP A 31 6.81 -11.08 -21.38
N TYR A 32 5.82 -11.49 -20.58
CA TYR A 32 5.61 -12.91 -20.26
C TYR A 32 4.48 -13.56 -21.06
N LEU A 33 4.78 -14.69 -21.73
CA LEU A 33 3.78 -15.50 -22.43
C LEU A 33 2.69 -16.03 -21.47
N PRO A 34 1.40 -15.93 -21.85
CA PRO A 34 0.31 -16.46 -21.06
C PRO A 34 0.38 -17.99 -20.98
N GLY A 35 0.27 -18.54 -19.76
CA GLY A 35 0.22 -20.00 -19.51
C GLY A 35 1.39 -20.58 -18.70
N GLY A 36 2.45 -19.80 -18.43
CA GLY A 36 3.55 -20.24 -17.55
C GLY A 36 3.20 -20.19 -16.06
N LYS A 37 3.90 -20.98 -15.23
CA LYS A 37 3.77 -20.92 -13.74
C LYS A 37 4.05 -19.51 -13.20
N THR A 38 4.98 -18.80 -13.83
CA THR A 38 5.33 -17.41 -13.53
C THR A 38 4.18 -16.44 -13.81
N TRP A 39 3.39 -16.68 -14.86
CA TRP A 39 2.21 -15.88 -15.20
C TRP A 39 1.11 -16.01 -14.15
N CYS A 40 0.89 -17.22 -13.61
CA CYS A 40 -0.07 -17.44 -12.53
C CYS A 40 0.29 -16.69 -11.24
N VAL A 41 1.57 -16.73 -10.84
CA VAL A 41 2.08 -15.96 -9.68
C VAL A 41 1.92 -14.46 -9.92
N SER A 42 2.24 -14.00 -11.13
CA SER A 42 2.03 -12.61 -11.55
C SER A 42 0.57 -12.15 -11.42
N VAL A 43 -0.38 -12.96 -11.88
CA VAL A 43 -1.83 -12.66 -11.74
C VAL A 43 -2.26 -12.61 -10.27
N PHE A 44 -1.77 -13.53 -9.45
CA PHE A 44 -2.06 -13.54 -8.02
C PHE A 44 -1.57 -12.26 -7.32
N VAL A 45 -0.33 -11.86 -7.59
CA VAL A 45 0.26 -10.61 -7.06
C VAL A 45 -0.50 -9.38 -7.57
N PHE A 46 -0.92 -9.38 -8.84
CA PHE A 46 -1.73 -8.30 -9.42
C PHE A 46 -3.07 -8.11 -8.70
N PHE A 47 -3.77 -9.20 -8.38
CA PHE A 47 -5.01 -9.12 -7.61
C PHE A 47 -4.80 -8.62 -6.18
N LEU A 48 -3.74 -9.07 -5.50
CA LEU A 48 -3.37 -8.56 -4.17
C LEU A 48 -3.06 -7.06 -4.19
N SER A 49 -2.37 -6.61 -5.24
CA SER A 49 -2.02 -5.21 -5.45
C SER A 49 -3.22 -4.27 -5.56
N LYS A 50 -4.39 -4.73 -6.03
CA LYS A 50 -5.64 -3.92 -6.10
C LYS A 50 -6.13 -3.48 -4.71
N PHE A 51 -5.90 -4.30 -3.69
CA PHE A 51 -6.25 -3.96 -2.30
C PHE A 51 -5.26 -2.97 -1.68
N SER A 52 -4.09 -2.76 -2.28
CA SER A 52 -3.02 -1.99 -1.65
C SER A 52 -3.32 -0.49 -1.54
N VAL A 53 -3.98 0.09 -2.54
CA VAL A 53 -4.35 1.52 -2.55
C VAL A 53 -5.34 1.86 -1.42
N PRO A 54 -6.50 1.18 -1.28
CA PRO A 54 -7.42 1.46 -0.17
C PRO A 54 -6.80 1.17 1.20
N VAL A 55 -5.96 0.13 1.33
CA VAL A 55 -5.26 -0.18 2.59
C VAL A 55 -4.25 0.92 2.95
N PHE A 56 -3.47 1.41 1.98
CA PHE A 56 -2.55 2.52 2.21
C PHE A 56 -3.27 3.79 2.69
N LEU A 57 -4.40 4.14 2.06
CA LEU A 57 -5.21 5.28 2.46
C LEU A 57 -5.82 5.08 3.86
N MET A 58 -6.33 3.89 4.16
CA MET A 58 -6.92 3.57 5.46
C MET A 58 -5.91 3.68 6.60
N ILE A 59 -4.70 3.14 6.40
CA ILE A 59 -3.62 3.23 7.40
C ILE A 59 -3.18 4.68 7.60
N SER A 60 -3.04 5.45 6.51
CA SER A 60 -2.71 6.87 6.57
C SER A 60 -3.80 7.66 7.31
N GLY A 61 -5.07 7.34 7.07
CA GLY A 61 -6.22 7.92 7.75
C GLY A 61 -6.24 7.62 9.25
N ILE A 62 -5.99 6.38 9.67
CA ILE A 62 -5.93 5.99 11.09
C ILE A 62 -4.80 6.72 11.84
N VAL A 63 -3.66 6.92 11.18
CA VAL A 63 -2.54 7.70 11.75
C VAL A 63 -2.95 9.17 11.94
N LEU A 64 -3.78 9.71 11.04
CA LEU A 64 -4.29 11.08 11.11
C LEU A 64 -5.45 11.25 12.12
N LEU A 65 -6.31 10.25 12.29
CA LEU A 65 -7.54 10.32 13.08
C LEU A 65 -7.30 10.60 14.58
N GLY A 66 -6.13 10.24 15.09
CA GLY A 66 -5.72 10.50 16.48
C GLY A 66 -4.91 11.79 16.67
N LYS A 67 -4.69 12.57 15.61
CA LYS A 67 -4.12 13.91 15.70
C LYS A 67 -5.26 14.90 15.89
N GLU A 68 -5.52 15.22 17.14
CA GLU A 68 -6.09 16.51 17.50
C GLU A 68 -5.08 17.59 17.08
N ASP A 69 -5.24 18.10 15.86
CA ASP A 69 -4.61 19.34 15.49
C ASP A 69 -5.21 20.41 16.41
N SER A 70 -4.51 20.70 17.51
CA SER A 70 -4.69 21.96 18.21
C SER A 70 -4.43 23.03 17.17
N CYS A 71 -5.50 23.50 16.53
CA CYS A 71 -5.56 24.76 15.83
C CYS A 71 -5.17 25.82 16.86
N LYS A 72 -3.87 25.97 17.08
CA LYS A 72 -3.29 27.15 17.69
C LYS A 72 -3.55 28.22 16.65
N LYS A 73 -4.74 28.82 16.71
CA LYS A 73 -5.06 30.08 16.05
C LYS A 73 -3.95 31.03 16.48
N LYS A 74 -2.95 31.18 15.63
CA LYS A 74 -2.09 32.36 15.65
C LYS A 74 -2.99 33.47 15.09
N PHE A 75 -3.68 34.13 16.02
CA PHE A 75 -4.09 35.51 15.83
C PHE A 75 -2.84 36.38 15.67
#